data_AF-A0A854X4X9-F1
#
_entry.id   AF-A0A854X4X9-F1
#
_cell.length_a   1.000
_cell.length_b   1.000
_cell.length_c   1.000
_cell.angle_alpha   90.00
_cell.angle_beta   90.00
_cell.angle_gamma   90.00
#
_symmetry.space_group_name_H-M   'P 1'
#
loop_
_entity.id
_entity.type
_entity.pdbx_description
1 polymer ?
#
loop_
_entity_poly.entity_id
_entity_poly.type
_entity_poly.pdbx_seq_one_letter_code
_entity_poly.pdbx_strand_id
1 'polypeptide(L)'
;MSAVPIKNSRPFYVPKSVEFTHRAVSYVSATTEDGRTVGMSLGDSRYQLSARQADAIAQGLLMSVMRTGLDIASMPWEGGRLVKISPFSGDRGALSFSDDTIHGKGVSFRFFGVCWTYEGVGADPDYPENALCIRTMHDGGILFGKGNVDYLLTGEQAYQLFQSLASCAYSLETRSWRIWDKIIEWRTGSDSDLKDQILEEEMLFKHLKLYGLSSRREPGAKNN
;
A
#
# COMPACT_ATOMS: atom_id res chain seq x y z
N MET A 1 -22.21 33.18 -10.62
CA MET A 1 -21.19 32.13 -10.42
C MET A 1 -21.86 31.00 -9.66
N SER A 2 -22.17 29.88 -10.33
CA SER A 2 -22.86 28.75 -9.71
C SER A 2 -21.84 27.83 -9.04
N ALA A 3 -21.99 27.62 -7.73
CA ALA A 3 -21.22 26.65 -6.97
C ALA A 3 -21.52 25.24 -7.50
N VAL A 4 -20.47 24.51 -7.86
CA VAL A 4 -20.55 23.10 -8.26
C VAL A 4 -20.88 22.28 -7.00
N PRO A 5 -21.88 21.37 -7.03
CA PRO A 5 -22.20 20.57 -5.85
C PRO A 5 -21.07 19.58 -5.58
N ILE A 6 -20.52 19.63 -4.36
CA ILE A 6 -19.62 18.60 -3.82
C ILE A 6 -20.42 17.30 -3.81
N LYS A 7 -20.02 16.33 -4.66
CA LYS A 7 -20.61 14.99 -4.68
C LYS A 7 -20.51 14.40 -3.27
N ASN A 8 -21.68 14.11 -2.69
CA ASN A 8 -21.87 13.42 -1.42
C ASN A 8 -20.86 12.27 -1.25
N SER A 9 -19.93 12.42 -0.29
CA SER A 9 -19.14 11.32 0.24
C SER A 9 -20.13 10.29 0.80
N ARG A 10 -20.27 9.13 0.16
CA ARG A 10 -21.08 8.06 0.71
C ARG A 10 -20.45 7.63 2.03
N PRO A 11 -21.21 7.56 3.14
CA PRO A 11 -20.68 6.98 4.37
C PRO A 11 -20.30 5.52 4.09
N PHE A 12 -19.05 5.17 4.36
CA PHE A 12 -18.55 3.81 4.22
C PHE A 12 -19.36 2.89 5.13
N TYR A 13 -19.89 1.79 4.57
CA TYR A 13 -20.70 0.86 5.34
C TYR A 13 -19.76 -0.06 6.11
N VAL A 14 -19.56 0.28 7.38
CA VAL A 14 -18.70 -0.48 8.29
C VAL A 14 -19.48 -1.68 8.84
N PRO A 15 -19.06 -2.93 8.55
CA PRO A 15 -19.64 -4.11 9.18
C PRO A 15 -19.39 -4.07 10.70
N LYS A 16 -20.45 -4.06 11.51
CA LYS A 16 -20.37 -3.94 12.99
C LYS A 16 -20.08 -5.27 13.72
N SER A 17 -19.53 -6.29 13.04
CA SER A 17 -19.15 -7.54 13.71
C SER A 17 -17.95 -7.30 14.65
N VAL A 18 -17.88 -8.05 15.76
CA VAL A 18 -16.78 -8.00 16.74
C VAL A 18 -15.42 -8.27 16.07
N GLU A 19 -15.42 -8.98 14.95
CA GLU A 19 -14.25 -9.25 14.09
C GLU A 19 -13.71 -8.01 13.36
N PHE A 20 -14.45 -6.89 13.40
CA PHE A 20 -14.13 -5.61 12.75
C PHE A 20 -14.07 -4.47 13.78
N THR A 21 -13.71 -4.78 15.02
CA THR A 21 -13.49 -3.75 16.04
C THR A 21 -12.27 -2.93 15.67
N HIS A 22 -12.48 -1.77 15.06
CA HIS A 22 -11.41 -0.90 14.55
C HIS A 22 -11.55 0.53 15.06
N ARG A 23 -10.45 1.26 15.06
CA ARG A 23 -10.44 2.71 15.32
C ARG A 23 -10.71 3.45 14.01
N ALA A 24 -11.81 4.19 13.95
CA ALA A 24 -12.01 5.12 12.84
C ALA A 24 -10.96 6.23 12.93
N VAL A 25 -10.29 6.51 11.82
CA VAL A 25 -9.19 7.50 11.78
C VAL A 25 -9.73 8.84 11.33
N SER A 26 -9.56 9.87 12.14
CA SER A 26 -9.97 11.25 11.83
C SER A 26 -9.02 11.93 10.84
N TYR A 27 -7.72 11.67 10.94
CA TYR A 27 -6.70 12.19 10.04
C TYR A 27 -5.49 11.24 9.94
N VAL A 28 -4.74 11.35 8.85
CA VAL A 28 -3.49 10.61 8.64
C VAL A 28 -2.38 11.58 8.29
N SER A 29 -1.15 11.28 8.72
CA SER A 29 0.04 12.02 8.27
C SER A 29 1.29 11.17 8.41
N ALA A 30 2.30 11.48 7.61
CA ALA A 30 3.67 11.03 7.83
C ALA A 30 4.62 12.22 7.61
N THR A 31 5.59 12.37 8.49
CA THR A 31 6.57 13.47 8.45
C THR A 31 7.94 12.97 8.86
N THR A 32 8.99 13.61 8.36
CA THR A 32 10.38 13.35 8.73
C THR A 32 11.21 14.61 8.53
N GLU A 33 12.29 14.75 9.29
CA GLU A 33 13.27 15.83 9.13
C GLU A 33 14.54 15.35 8.40
N ASP A 34 14.90 14.08 8.57
CA ASP A 34 16.17 13.51 8.11
C ASP A 34 15.99 12.42 7.03
N GLY A 35 14.75 12.03 6.75
CA GLY A 35 14.40 10.96 5.82
C GLY A 35 14.63 9.56 6.38
N ARG A 36 15.26 9.43 7.56
CA ARG A 36 15.67 8.17 8.18
C ARG A 36 14.70 7.74 9.27
N THR A 37 14.19 8.70 10.03
CA THR A 37 13.21 8.51 11.08
C THR A 37 11.90 9.15 10.65
N VAL A 38 10.88 8.33 10.44
CA VAL A 38 9.57 8.77 9.95
C VAL A 38 8.55 8.68 11.08
N GLY A 39 7.94 9.82 11.41
CA GLY A 39 6.79 9.88 12.31
C GLY A 39 5.50 9.67 11.52
N MET A 40 4.76 8.60 11.82
CA MET A 40 3.45 8.31 11.23
C MET A 40 2.34 8.53 12.27
N SER A 41 1.27 9.21 11.87
CA SER A 41 0.08 9.42 12.70
C SER A 41 -1.17 8.82 12.06
N LEU A 42 -1.95 8.10 12.87
CA LEU A 42 -3.27 7.55 12.54
C LEU A 42 -4.25 8.04 13.62
N GLY A 43 -4.87 9.20 13.40
CA GLY A 43 -5.58 9.93 14.44
C GLY A 43 -4.63 10.21 15.61
N ASP A 44 -5.04 9.85 16.82
CA ASP A 44 -4.24 10.08 18.04
C ASP A 44 -3.06 9.11 18.20
N SER A 45 -3.00 8.05 17.39
CA SER A 45 -1.94 7.04 17.48
C SER A 45 -0.72 7.47 16.69
N ARG A 46 0.45 7.43 17.34
CA ARG A 46 1.74 7.84 16.74
C ARG A 46 2.71 6.67 16.71
N TYR A 47 3.41 6.55 15.59
CA TYR A 47 4.40 5.51 15.35
C TYR A 47 5.70 6.15 14.87
N GLN A 48 6.82 5.72 15.44
CA GLN A 48 8.14 6.05 14.95
C GLN A 48 8.66 4.88 14.12
N LEU A 49 9.01 5.15 12.87
CA LEU A 49 9.37 4.15 11.87
C LEU A 49 10.76 4.48 11.32
N SER A 50 11.49 3.45 10.92
CA SER A 50 12.63 3.65 10.03
C SER A 50 12.14 4.03 8.62
N ALA A 51 13.04 4.56 7.78
CA ALA A 51 12.78 4.77 6.36
C ALA A 51 12.32 3.49 5.64
N ARG A 52 12.91 2.33 5.96
CA ARG A 52 12.57 1.05 5.34
C ARG A 52 11.20 0.55 5.77
N GLN A 53 10.85 0.73 7.03
CA GLN A 53 9.52 0.39 7.52
C GLN A 53 8.45 1.27 6.89
N ALA A 54 8.70 2.59 6.80
CA ALA A 54 7.80 3.52 6.12
C ALA A 54 7.63 3.16 4.63
N ASP A 55 8.72 2.79 3.96
CA ASP A 55 8.72 2.34 2.56
C ASP A 55 7.89 1.07 2.36
N ALA A 56 8.08 0.06 3.22
CA ALA A 56 7.30 -1.17 3.19
C ALA A 56 5.80 -0.90 3.43
N ILE A 57 5.47 -0.07 4.43
CA ILE A 57 4.07 0.33 4.69
C ILE A 57 3.46 1.02 3.48
N ALA A 58 4.20 1.93 2.83
CA ALA A 58 3.75 2.63 1.63
C ALA A 58 3.45 1.65 0.47
N GLN A 59 4.30 0.64 0.26
CA GLN A 59 4.06 -0.42 -0.72
C GLN A 59 2.72 -1.13 -0.48
N GLY A 60 2.48 -1.59 0.76
CA GLY A 60 1.25 -2.32 1.10
C GLY A 60 -0.01 -1.45 0.99
N LEU A 61 0.09 -0.17 1.37
CA LEU A 61 -0.99 0.79 1.19
C LEU A 61 -1.28 1.05 -0.29
N LEU A 62 -0.28 1.20 -1.14
CA LEU A 62 -0.49 1.34 -2.58
C LEU A 62 -1.26 0.14 -3.13
N MET A 63 -0.80 -1.09 -2.85
CA MET A 63 -1.47 -2.32 -3.29
C MET A 63 -2.94 -2.37 -2.87
N SER A 64 -3.23 -1.92 -1.64
CA SER A 64 -4.58 -1.80 -1.10
C SER A 64 -5.40 -0.73 -1.84
N VAL A 65 -4.84 0.45 -2.06
CA VAL A 65 -5.52 1.56 -2.74
C VAL A 65 -5.84 1.18 -4.19
N MET A 66 -4.95 0.46 -4.89
CA MET A 66 -5.20 -0.03 -6.24
C MET A 66 -6.43 -0.97 -6.34
N ARG A 67 -6.92 -1.49 -5.20
CA ARG A 67 -8.07 -2.40 -5.10
C ARG A 67 -9.38 -1.70 -4.71
N THR A 68 -9.30 -0.41 -4.36
CA THR A 68 -10.47 0.43 -4.04
C THR A 68 -11.23 0.86 -5.31
N GLY A 69 -10.53 1.00 -6.43
CA GLY A 69 -11.05 1.61 -7.65
C GLY A 69 -10.96 3.14 -7.67
N LEU A 70 -10.28 3.74 -6.68
CA LEU A 70 -9.92 5.15 -6.72
C LEU A 70 -9.01 5.45 -7.92
N ASP A 71 -9.11 6.69 -8.40
CA ASP A 71 -8.22 7.18 -9.43
C ASP A 71 -6.90 7.62 -8.79
N ILE A 72 -5.83 6.92 -9.13
CA ILE A 72 -4.49 7.16 -8.59
C ILE A 72 -3.82 8.15 -9.53
N ALA A 73 -3.59 9.35 -9.03
CA ALA A 73 -3.08 10.46 -9.84
C ALA A 73 -1.57 10.38 -10.09
N SER A 74 -0.82 9.69 -9.22
CA SER A 74 0.63 9.55 -9.37
C SER A 74 1.19 8.32 -8.68
N MET A 75 2.25 7.78 -9.28
CA MET A 75 3.06 6.71 -8.71
C MET A 75 4.35 7.23 -8.08
N PRO A 76 4.90 6.54 -7.06
CA PRO A 76 6.15 6.97 -6.41
C PRO A 76 7.38 7.00 -7.32
N TRP A 77 7.33 6.32 -8.47
CA TRP A 77 8.38 6.33 -9.47
C TRP A 77 8.20 7.37 -10.59
N GLU A 78 7.04 8.05 -10.72
CA GLU A 78 6.82 9.09 -11.76
C GLU A 78 7.69 10.35 -11.59
N GLY A 79 8.27 10.57 -10.40
CA GLY A 79 9.31 11.58 -10.15
C GLY A 79 10.69 10.96 -9.89
N GLY A 80 10.80 9.65 -10.12
CA GLY A 80 12.00 8.87 -9.94
C GLY A 80 12.58 8.45 -11.28
N ARG A 81 13.59 7.58 -11.20
CA ARG A 81 14.12 6.85 -12.35
C ARG A 81 13.82 5.38 -12.15
N LEU A 82 12.98 4.79 -13.01
CA LEU A 82 12.88 3.34 -13.10
C LEU A 82 14.25 2.76 -13.46
N VAL A 83 14.73 1.84 -12.62
CA VAL A 83 16.03 1.17 -12.80
C VAL A 83 15.81 -0.19 -13.44
N LYS A 84 14.82 -0.94 -12.94
CA LYS A 84 14.57 -2.31 -13.37
C LYS A 84 13.15 -2.74 -13.03
N ILE A 85 12.50 -3.42 -13.97
CA ILE A 85 11.26 -4.15 -13.73
C ILE A 85 11.55 -5.62 -13.99
N SER A 86 11.20 -6.48 -13.03
CA SER A 86 11.42 -7.92 -13.16
C SER A 86 10.22 -8.71 -12.65
N PRO A 87 9.99 -9.93 -13.17
CA PRO A 87 8.94 -10.80 -12.65
C PRO A 87 9.28 -11.23 -11.22
N PHE A 88 8.27 -11.26 -10.36
CA PHE A 88 8.39 -11.76 -9.00
C PHE A 88 8.13 -13.28 -8.94
N SER A 89 9.07 -14.04 -8.37
CA SER A 89 9.10 -15.51 -8.37
C SER A 89 8.32 -16.19 -7.24
N GLY A 90 7.83 -15.46 -6.24
CA GLY A 90 7.08 -16.04 -5.11
C GLY A 90 7.76 -15.91 -3.74
N ASP A 91 9.01 -15.45 -3.67
CA ASP A 91 9.79 -15.39 -2.44
C ASP A 91 9.23 -14.39 -1.40
N ARG A 92 9.02 -14.87 -0.16
CA ARG A 92 8.59 -14.03 0.96
C ARG A 92 9.83 -13.54 1.72
N GLY A 93 9.80 -12.29 2.18
CA GLY A 93 10.87 -11.69 2.96
C GLY A 93 10.35 -10.62 3.92
N ALA A 94 11.14 -10.30 4.94
CA ALA A 94 10.88 -9.15 5.80
C ALA A 94 10.87 -7.86 4.97
N LEU A 95 10.12 -6.85 5.42
CA LEU A 95 9.95 -5.56 4.73
C LEU A 95 9.41 -5.68 3.28
N SER A 96 8.82 -6.82 2.93
CA SER A 96 8.16 -7.04 1.65
C SER A 96 6.72 -7.48 1.88
N PHE A 97 5.77 -6.71 1.36
CA PHE A 97 4.37 -7.06 1.44
C PHE A 97 4.03 -8.26 0.55
N SER A 98 3.39 -9.28 1.14
CA SER A 98 2.74 -10.35 0.37
C SER A 98 1.30 -9.96 0.01
N ASP A 99 0.88 -10.27 -1.22
CA ASP A 99 -0.54 -10.35 -1.58
C ASP A 99 -1.01 -11.79 -1.27
N ASP A 100 -1.76 -11.95 -0.18
CA ASP A 100 -2.28 -13.23 0.30
C ASP A 100 -3.80 -13.35 0.04
N THR A 101 -4.34 -12.56 -0.90
CA THR A 101 -5.77 -12.51 -1.24
C THR A 101 -6.33 -13.88 -1.68
N ILE A 102 -5.49 -14.72 -2.30
CA ILE A 102 -5.89 -16.03 -2.86
C ILE A 102 -5.95 -17.14 -1.78
N HIS A 103 -5.27 -16.97 -0.63
CA HIS A 103 -5.07 -18.03 0.36
C HIS A 103 -6.19 -18.17 1.42
N GLY A 104 -7.45 -18.00 1.02
CA GLY A 104 -8.56 -18.66 1.74
C GLY A 104 -9.32 -17.89 2.82
N LYS A 105 -9.13 -16.57 2.99
CA LYS A 105 -10.13 -15.70 3.68
C LYS A 105 -11.11 -15.03 2.68
N GLY A 106 -11.05 -15.47 1.42
CA GLY A 106 -11.44 -14.77 0.20
C GLY A 106 -12.92 -14.73 -0.19
N VAL A 107 -13.77 -14.19 0.68
CA VAL A 107 -15.03 -13.54 0.23
C VAL A 107 -15.21 -12.14 0.79
N SER A 108 -14.55 -11.80 1.90
CA SER A 108 -14.82 -10.55 2.62
C SER A 108 -14.03 -9.34 2.12
N PHE A 109 -12.91 -9.54 1.42
CA PHE A 109 -11.99 -8.46 1.02
C PHE A 109 -11.61 -8.56 -0.46
N ARG A 110 -11.37 -7.39 -1.08
CA ARG A 110 -10.78 -7.27 -2.43
C ARG A 110 -9.26 -7.44 -2.43
N PHE A 111 -8.64 -7.22 -1.27
CA PHE A 111 -7.22 -7.42 -1.05
C PHE A 111 -6.95 -7.75 0.40
N PHE A 112 -5.98 -8.65 0.60
CA PHE A 112 -5.44 -9.02 1.90
C PHE A 112 -3.93 -9.16 1.74
N GLY A 113 -3.16 -8.36 2.47
CA GLY A 113 -1.71 -8.44 2.45
C GLY A 113 -1.11 -8.31 3.83
N VAL A 114 0.03 -8.97 4.02
CA VAL A 114 0.77 -8.96 5.28
C VAL A 114 2.23 -8.59 5.05
N CYS A 115 2.84 -8.00 6.07
CA CYS A 115 4.24 -7.64 6.09
C CYS A 115 4.78 -7.74 7.52
N TRP A 116 6.04 -8.15 7.62
CA TRP A 116 6.82 -8.08 8.85
C TRP A 116 7.76 -6.89 8.76
N THR A 117 7.59 -5.90 9.65
CA THR A 117 8.40 -4.67 9.65
C THR A 117 9.67 -4.79 10.50
N TYR A 118 9.93 -5.96 11.08
CA TYR A 118 11.16 -6.24 11.83
C TYR A 118 12.35 -6.31 10.87
N GLU A 119 13.39 -5.54 11.15
CA GLU A 119 14.59 -5.46 10.29
C GLU A 119 15.70 -6.46 10.68
N GLY A 120 15.55 -7.14 11.82
CA GLY A 120 16.55 -8.08 12.29
C GLY A 120 16.40 -9.49 11.72
N VAL A 121 17.31 -10.38 12.11
CA VAL A 121 17.29 -11.79 11.74
C VAL A 121 16.69 -12.61 12.88
N GLY A 122 15.95 -13.67 12.54
CA GLY A 122 15.37 -14.58 13.51
C GLY A 122 13.98 -14.16 13.99
N ALA A 123 13.61 -14.58 15.20
CA ALA A 123 12.33 -14.24 15.79
C ALA A 123 12.26 -12.74 16.10
N ASP A 124 11.10 -12.13 15.82
CA ASP A 124 10.80 -10.74 16.12
C ASP A 124 10.61 -10.57 17.63
N PRO A 125 11.50 -9.85 18.34
CA PRO A 125 11.41 -9.68 19.79
C PRO A 125 10.21 -8.82 20.21
N ASP A 126 9.72 -7.97 19.31
CA ASP A 126 8.64 -7.03 19.57
C ASP A 126 7.31 -7.52 18.98
N TYR A 127 7.20 -8.81 18.64
CA TYR A 127 5.96 -9.38 18.14
C TYR A 127 4.81 -9.19 19.17
N PRO A 128 3.61 -8.69 18.76
CA PRO A 128 3.18 -8.47 17.38
C PRO A 128 3.37 -7.03 16.86
N GLU A 129 4.04 -6.12 17.53
CA GLU A 129 4.13 -4.70 17.14
C GLU A 129 4.66 -4.46 15.71
N ASN A 130 5.55 -5.34 15.22
CA ASN A 130 6.07 -5.30 13.85
C ASN A 130 5.25 -6.13 12.84
N ALA A 131 4.13 -6.73 13.27
CA ALA A 131 3.18 -7.35 12.37
C ALA A 131 2.31 -6.28 11.70
N LEU A 132 2.16 -6.38 10.39
CA LEU A 132 1.35 -5.45 9.60
C LEU A 132 0.41 -6.24 8.69
N CYS A 133 -0.86 -5.88 8.70
CA CYS A 133 -1.94 -6.54 7.96
C CYS A 133 -2.83 -5.48 7.31
N ILE A 134 -2.82 -5.38 5.99
CA ILE A 134 -3.62 -4.40 5.25
C ILE A 134 -4.68 -5.12 4.43
N ARG A 135 -5.93 -4.66 4.53
CA ARG A 135 -7.08 -5.29 3.89
C ARG A 135 -7.96 -4.26 3.22
N THR A 136 -8.36 -4.50 1.97
CA THR A 136 -9.31 -3.64 1.26
C THR A 136 -10.69 -4.28 1.25
N MET A 137 -11.69 -3.60 1.80
CA MET A 137 -13.08 -4.02 1.79
C MET A 137 -13.72 -3.83 0.41
N HIS A 138 -14.87 -4.48 0.19
CA HIS A 138 -15.58 -4.39 -1.09
C HIS A 138 -16.19 -3.02 -1.38
N ASP A 139 -16.42 -2.20 -0.35
CA ASP A 139 -16.91 -0.83 -0.46
C ASP A 139 -15.77 0.19 -0.62
N GLY A 140 -14.51 -0.26 -0.63
CA GLY A 140 -13.33 0.58 -0.79
C GLY A 140 -12.70 1.07 0.51
N GLY A 141 -13.28 0.76 1.68
CA GLY A 141 -12.63 1.03 2.96
C GLY A 141 -11.40 0.14 3.16
N ILE A 142 -10.41 0.64 3.90
CA ILE A 142 -9.14 -0.06 4.14
C ILE A 142 -8.96 -0.30 5.63
N LEU A 143 -8.84 -1.57 6.03
CA LEU A 143 -8.42 -1.94 7.38
C LEU A 143 -6.90 -2.02 7.41
N PHE A 144 -6.30 -1.11 8.17
CA PHE A 144 -4.88 -1.04 8.43
C PHE A 144 -4.61 -1.61 9.82
N GLY A 145 -4.14 -2.84 9.89
CA GLY A 145 -3.78 -3.52 11.13
C GLY A 145 -2.29 -3.40 11.41
N LYS A 146 -1.92 -2.78 12.53
CA LYS A 146 -0.54 -2.71 13.02
C LYS A 146 -0.48 -3.28 14.43
N GLY A 147 0.26 -4.36 14.59
CA GLY A 147 0.23 -5.20 15.79
C GLY A 147 -1.18 -5.62 16.17
N ASN A 148 -1.59 -5.31 17.40
CA ASN A 148 -2.91 -5.68 17.92
C ASN A 148 -4.00 -4.63 17.64
N VAL A 149 -3.71 -3.59 16.84
CA VAL A 149 -4.65 -2.49 16.59
C VAL A 149 -5.02 -2.43 15.12
N ASP A 150 -6.33 -2.47 14.86
CA ASP A 150 -6.91 -2.22 13.54
C ASP A 150 -7.45 -0.79 13.43
N TYR A 151 -7.09 -0.13 12.34
CA TYR A 151 -7.57 1.19 11.97
C TYR A 151 -8.42 1.08 10.70
N LEU A 152 -9.54 1.80 10.66
CA LEU A 152 -10.31 1.95 9.43
C LEU A 152 -9.96 3.27 8.77
N LEU A 153 -9.45 3.17 7.54
CA LEU A 153 -9.14 4.26 6.65
C LEU A 153 -10.15 4.30 5.50
N THR A 154 -10.49 5.50 5.06
CA THR A 154 -11.04 5.70 3.71
C THR A 154 -9.98 5.41 2.66
N GLY A 155 -10.39 5.15 1.41
CA GLY A 155 -9.44 4.96 0.32
C GLY A 155 -8.57 6.21 0.11
N GLU A 156 -9.13 7.41 0.28
CA GLU A 156 -8.45 8.69 0.16
C GLU A 156 -7.42 8.91 1.27
N GLN A 157 -7.75 8.54 2.52
CA GLN A 157 -6.78 8.57 3.61
C GLN A 157 -5.62 7.60 3.37
N ALA A 158 -5.90 6.38 2.91
CA ALA A 158 -4.84 5.44 2.56
C ALA A 158 -3.99 5.96 1.38
N TYR A 159 -4.62 6.60 0.39
CA TYR A 159 -3.95 7.27 -0.73
C TYR A 159 -2.99 8.37 -0.22
N GLN A 160 -3.49 9.28 0.61
CA GLN A 160 -2.68 10.33 1.20
C GLN A 160 -1.53 9.77 2.05
N LEU A 161 -1.79 8.72 2.82
CA LEU A 161 -0.80 8.15 3.73
C LEU A 161 0.33 7.44 2.98
N PHE A 162 0.05 6.65 1.94
CA PHE A 162 1.14 6.01 1.18
C PHE A 162 2.01 7.05 0.50
N GLN A 163 1.43 8.12 -0.06
CA GLN A 163 2.20 9.20 -0.68
C GLN A 163 3.13 9.83 0.35
N SER A 164 2.58 10.20 1.50
CA SER A 164 3.32 10.86 2.57
C SER A 164 4.48 9.98 3.08
N LEU A 165 4.21 8.70 3.32
CA LEU A 165 5.23 7.74 3.74
C LEU A 165 6.31 7.53 2.67
N ALA A 166 5.90 7.39 1.41
CA ALA A 166 6.82 7.21 0.30
C ALA A 166 7.72 8.44 0.09
N SER A 167 7.19 9.65 0.30
CA SER A 167 7.97 10.89 0.23
C SER A 167 8.88 11.07 1.45
N CYS A 168 8.47 10.63 2.64
CA CYS A 168 9.32 10.69 3.83
C CYS A 168 10.52 9.74 3.75
N ALA A 169 10.43 8.62 3.04
CA ALA A 169 11.55 7.69 2.90
C ALA A 169 12.63 8.15 1.88
N TYR A 170 12.82 9.46 1.69
CA TYR A 170 13.74 10.01 0.67
C TYR A 170 15.22 9.70 0.95
N SER A 171 15.58 9.29 2.16
CA SER A 171 16.96 8.85 2.44
C SER A 171 17.30 7.51 1.76
N LEU A 172 16.31 6.79 1.23
CA LEU A 172 16.51 5.56 0.47
C LEU A 172 16.83 5.90 -0.99
N GLU A 173 18.11 5.87 -1.34
CA GLU A 173 18.58 6.19 -2.70
C GLU A 173 18.00 5.24 -3.76
N THR A 174 17.86 3.97 -3.43
CA THR A 174 17.25 2.93 -4.27
C THR A 174 16.14 2.25 -3.49
N ARG A 175 15.00 2.06 -4.14
CA ARG A 175 13.80 1.44 -3.58
C ARG A 175 13.37 0.28 -4.46
N SER A 176 12.83 -0.74 -3.81
CA SER A 176 12.38 -1.96 -4.48
C SER A 176 11.04 -2.38 -3.89
N TRP A 177 9.98 -2.27 -4.69
CA TRP A 177 8.66 -2.71 -4.29
C TRP A 177 8.26 -3.96 -5.04
N ARG A 178 7.66 -4.87 -4.28
CA ARG A 178 6.94 -6.01 -4.80
C ARG A 178 5.46 -5.62 -4.97
N ILE A 179 5.02 -5.44 -6.22
CA ILE A 179 3.62 -5.16 -6.52
C ILE A 179 3.11 -6.28 -7.41
N TRP A 180 2.27 -7.13 -6.83
CA TRP A 180 1.70 -8.33 -7.46
C TRP A 180 2.75 -9.25 -8.07
N ASP A 181 2.83 -9.31 -9.40
CA ASP A 181 3.73 -10.16 -10.18
C ASP A 181 5.03 -9.47 -10.58
N LYS A 182 5.27 -8.24 -10.10
CA LYS A 182 6.46 -7.44 -10.42
C LYS A 182 7.28 -7.07 -9.19
N ILE A 183 8.59 -7.09 -9.38
CA ILE A 183 9.55 -6.32 -8.59
C ILE A 183 9.88 -5.07 -9.41
N ILE A 184 9.61 -3.91 -8.83
CA ILE A 184 9.85 -2.60 -9.42
C ILE A 184 10.98 -1.98 -8.62
N GLU A 185 12.12 -1.73 -9.27
CA GLU A 185 13.27 -1.06 -8.68
C GLU A 185 13.38 0.34 -9.29
N TRP A 186 13.46 1.36 -8.44
CA TRP A 186 13.61 2.74 -8.88
C TRP A 186 14.51 3.51 -7.92
N ARG A 187 14.99 4.65 -8.40
CA ARG A 187 15.77 5.61 -7.62
C ARG A 187 15.05 6.94 -7.62
N THR A 188 15.23 7.73 -6.57
CA THR A 188 14.88 9.16 -6.62
C THR A 188 15.77 9.81 -7.68
N GLY A 189 15.15 10.32 -8.75
CA GLY A 189 15.86 10.82 -9.94
C GLY A 189 16.07 12.33 -9.90
N SER A 190 17.10 12.79 -10.60
CA SER A 190 17.23 14.15 -11.11
C SER A 190 16.97 14.15 -12.62
N ASP A 191 16.44 15.26 -13.15
CA ASP A 191 15.73 15.49 -14.43
C ASP A 191 16.36 15.00 -15.77
N SER A 192 17.45 14.24 -15.80
CA SER A 192 18.30 14.21 -16.99
C SER A 192 17.94 13.24 -18.12
N ASP A 193 16.91 12.39 -18.05
CA ASP A 193 16.53 11.49 -19.18
C ASP A 193 15.02 11.13 -19.19
N LEU A 194 14.15 12.12 -19.41
CA LEU A 194 12.69 12.01 -19.20
C LEU A 194 11.88 11.29 -20.32
N LYS A 195 12.38 11.13 -21.55
CA LYS A 195 11.50 10.79 -22.69
C LYS A 195 11.20 9.30 -22.89
N ASP A 196 12.16 8.41 -22.68
CA ASP A 196 11.97 6.97 -22.93
C ASP A 196 11.33 6.23 -21.74
N GLN A 197 11.41 6.79 -20.52
CA GLN A 197 10.82 6.20 -19.31
C GLN A 197 9.29 6.36 -19.23
N ILE A 198 8.73 7.43 -19.79
CA ILE A 198 7.29 7.72 -19.71
C ILE A 198 6.45 6.57 -20.27
N LEU A 199 6.85 5.97 -21.41
CA LEU A 199 6.09 4.86 -21.99
C LEU A 199 6.16 3.59 -21.12
N GLU A 200 7.33 3.27 -20.57
CA GLU A 200 7.51 2.12 -19.69
C GLU A 200 6.70 2.29 -18.40
N GLU A 201 6.68 3.50 -17.83
CA GLU A 201 5.87 3.87 -16.67
C GLU A 201 4.37 3.75 -16.95
N GLU A 202 3.90 4.29 -18.07
CA GLU A 202 2.50 4.18 -18.48
C GLU A 202 2.07 2.72 -18.68
N MET A 203 2.92 1.92 -19.33
CA MET A 203 2.66 0.50 -19.54
C MET A 203 2.64 -0.28 -18.22
N LEU A 204 3.61 -0.01 -17.34
CA LEU A 204 3.66 -0.58 -16.00
C LEU A 204 2.39 -0.20 -15.23
N PHE A 205 2.03 1.08 -15.18
CA PHE A 205 0.86 1.53 -14.44
C PHE A 205 -0.43 0.93 -14.99
N LYS A 206 -0.56 0.82 -16.31
CA LYS A 206 -1.70 0.14 -16.94
C LYS A 206 -1.77 -1.34 -16.56
N HIS A 207 -0.65 -2.08 -16.65
CA HIS A 207 -0.56 -3.48 -16.21
C HIS A 207 -1.01 -3.62 -14.76
N LEU A 208 -0.45 -2.76 -13.91
CA LEU A 208 -0.74 -2.71 -12.49
C LEU A 208 -2.25 -2.47 -12.23
N LYS A 209 -2.84 -1.42 -12.81
CA LYS A 209 -4.27 -1.12 -12.67
C LYS A 209 -5.15 -2.30 -13.13
N LEU A 210 -4.79 -2.94 -14.23
CA LEU A 210 -5.50 -4.12 -14.72
C LEU A 210 -5.39 -5.28 -13.74
N TYR A 211 -4.21 -5.58 -13.20
CA TYR A 211 -4.04 -6.68 -12.24
C TYR A 211 -4.91 -6.50 -10.99
N GLY A 212 -4.89 -5.30 -10.40
CA GLY A 212 -5.73 -4.96 -9.25
C GLY A 212 -7.23 -5.20 -9.50
N LEU A 213 -7.69 -4.96 -10.73
CA LEU A 213 -9.09 -5.15 -11.14
C LEU A 213 -9.40 -6.60 -11.60
N SER A 214 -8.42 -7.33 -12.13
CA SER A 214 -8.59 -8.59 -12.89
C SER A 214 -8.63 -9.85 -12.04
N SER A 215 -8.30 -9.79 -10.74
CA SER A 215 -8.45 -10.89 -9.78
C SER A 215 -9.90 -11.42 -9.61
N ARG A 216 -10.84 -11.00 -10.46
CA ARG A 216 -12.23 -11.46 -10.56
C ARG A 216 -12.45 -12.66 -11.49
N ARG A 217 -11.44 -13.19 -12.18
CA ARG A 217 -11.66 -14.27 -13.16
C ARG A 217 -10.56 -15.33 -13.17
N GLU A 218 -10.63 -16.28 -12.24
CA GLU A 218 -10.55 -17.71 -12.57
C GLU A 218 -11.40 -18.49 -11.56
N PRO A 219 -12.70 -18.69 -11.83
CA PRO A 219 -13.42 -19.80 -11.21
C PRO A 219 -12.94 -21.08 -11.89
N GLY A 220 -12.27 -21.92 -11.10
CA GLY A 220 -11.85 -23.29 -11.38
C GLY A 220 -12.00 -23.79 -12.81
N ALA A 221 -10.86 -24.03 -13.47
CA ALA A 221 -10.78 -25.13 -14.42
C ALA A 221 -11.26 -26.39 -13.70
N LYS A 222 -12.54 -26.73 -13.90
CA LYS A 222 -13.06 -28.05 -13.58
C LYS A 222 -12.29 -29.02 -14.46
N ASN A 223 -11.46 -29.84 -13.81
CA ASN A 223 -10.95 -31.05 -14.43
C ASN A 223 -12.15 -31.92 -14.79
N ASN A 224 -12.34 -32.15 -16.09
CA ASN A 224 -13.05 -33.33 -16.60
C ASN A 224 -12.09 -34.52 -16.56
#